data_AF-A0A081DFW6-F1
#
_entry.id   AF-A0A081DFW6-F1
#
_cell.length_a   1.000
_cell.length_b   1.000
_cell.length_c   1.000
_cell.angle_alpha   90.00
_cell.angle_beta   90.00
_cell.angle_gamma   90.00
#
_symmetry.space_group_name_H-M   'P 1'
#
loop_
_entity.id
_entity.type
_entity.pdbx_description
1 polymer ?
#
loop_
_entity_poly.entity_id
_entity_poly.type
_entity_poly.pdbx_seq_one_letter_code
_entity_poly.pdbx_strand_id
1 'polypeptide(L)'
;MIWTILSIIILLVVVYFVFVNFYPTFGGDVNEDRQGLYQSSSNYSDHKFRNIDASVPPDLGLSKTLGIAYKFFTTKVPNGSPSHDLQVQKVNKKILKEQDSTQLIWFGHSAFYLKMNDKSILIDPMFGNVAAPHPWLGANRFNSELPIEIEDLPSIDAVIISHDHYDHLDYDSIIALKDKVSHYYVPLGVGVHLEAWGGIESSAITELDWWQEVTLGDIQLACTPAQHFLVER
;
A
#
# COMPACT_ATOMS: atom_id res chain seq x y z
N MET A 1 -23.56 -28.43 -24.84
CA MET A 1 -23.10 -28.53 -23.43
C MET A 1 -21.58 -28.40 -23.33
N ILE A 2 -20.77 -29.31 -23.91
CA ILE A 2 -19.30 -29.22 -23.79
C ILE A 2 -18.70 -27.94 -24.41
N TRP A 3 -19.16 -27.56 -25.61
CA TRP A 3 -18.73 -26.32 -26.27
C TRP A 3 -19.12 -25.07 -25.48
N THR A 4 -20.30 -25.06 -24.88
CA THR A 4 -20.77 -23.97 -24.03
C THR A 4 -19.88 -23.81 -22.80
N ILE A 5 -19.53 -24.91 -22.13
CA ILE A 5 -18.63 -24.90 -20.96
C ILE A 5 -17.24 -24.41 -21.36
N LEU A 6 -16.68 -24.91 -22.47
CA LEU A 6 -15.38 -24.47 -22.98
C LEU A 6 -15.39 -22.96 -23.32
N SER A 7 -16.44 -22.46 -23.97
CA SER A 7 -16.58 -21.03 -24.26
C SER A 7 -16.64 -20.18 -22.99
N ILE A 8 -17.32 -20.63 -21.93
CA ILE A 8 -17.36 -19.92 -20.64
C ILE A 8 -15.98 -19.89 -19.99
N ILE A 9 -15.26 -21.01 -19.98
CA ILE A 9 -13.90 -21.08 -19.41
C ILE A 9 -12.96 -20.13 -20.15
N ILE A 10 -12.97 -20.15 -21.49
CA ILE A 10 -12.15 -19.25 -22.30
C ILE A 10 -12.49 -17.80 -21.99
N LEU A 11 -13.79 -17.46 -21.91
CA LEU A 11 -14.21 -16.11 -21.56
C LEU A 11 -13.69 -15.68 -20.18
N LEU A 12 -13.80 -16.54 -19.16
CA LEU A 12 -13.29 -16.25 -17.81
C LEU A 12 -11.78 -16.04 -17.79
N VAL A 13 -11.03 -16.85 -18.54
CA VAL A 13 -9.58 -16.70 -18.68
C VAL A 13 -9.23 -15.38 -19.36
N VAL A 14 -9.93 -15.02 -20.44
CA VAL A 14 -9.73 -13.73 -21.13
C VAL A 14 -10.06 -12.57 -20.20
N VAL A 15 -11.20 -12.62 -19.49
CA VAL A 15 -11.59 -11.58 -18.52
C VAL A 15 -10.56 -11.45 -17.41
N TYR A 16 -10.06 -12.57 -16.88
CA TYR A 16 -8.98 -12.58 -15.90
C TYR A 16 -7.74 -11.86 -16.43
N PHE A 17 -7.25 -12.23 -17.62
CA PHE A 17 -6.06 -11.60 -18.20
C PHE A 17 -6.28 -10.11 -18.48
N VAL A 18 -7.45 -9.73 -19.01
CA VAL A 18 -7.78 -8.31 -19.22
C VAL A 18 -7.80 -7.56 -17.88
N PHE A 19 -8.40 -8.14 -16.84
CA PHE A 19 -8.46 -7.53 -15.52
C PHE A 19 -7.06 -7.34 -14.91
N VAL A 20 -6.22 -8.37 -14.87
CA VAL A 20 -4.90 -8.27 -14.22
C VAL A 20 -3.88 -7.42 -14.98
N ASN A 21 -4.05 -7.23 -16.30
CA ASN A 21 -3.13 -6.43 -17.12
C ASN A 21 -3.58 -4.97 -17.30
N PHE A 22 -4.89 -4.68 -17.22
CA PHE A 22 -5.42 -3.35 -17.53
C PHE A 22 -6.14 -2.67 -16.36
N TYR A 23 -6.44 -3.37 -15.27
CA TYR A 23 -7.04 -2.71 -14.11
C TYR A 23 -5.96 -1.93 -13.34
N PRO A 24 -6.11 -0.61 -13.16
CA PRO A 24 -5.00 0.28 -12.80
C PRO A 24 -4.42 -0.02 -11.42
N THR A 25 -5.22 -0.50 -10.47
CA THR A 25 -4.82 -0.78 -9.09
C THR A 25 -3.63 -1.76 -8.97
N PHE A 26 -3.35 -2.53 -10.02
CA PHE A 26 -2.21 -3.44 -10.05
C PHE A 26 -0.84 -2.75 -10.26
N GLY A 27 -0.81 -1.49 -10.70
CA GLY A 27 0.43 -0.72 -10.86
C GLY A 27 1.32 -1.21 -12.01
N GLY A 28 2.63 -0.96 -11.88
CA GLY A 28 3.62 -1.31 -12.90
C GLY A 28 4.55 -2.45 -12.50
N ASP A 29 5.36 -2.90 -13.46
CA ASP A 29 6.39 -3.93 -13.28
C ASP A 29 7.78 -3.29 -13.26
N VAL A 30 8.71 -3.87 -12.48
CA VAL A 30 10.08 -3.34 -12.35
C VAL A 30 10.87 -3.51 -13.66
N ASN A 31 11.22 -2.40 -14.30
CA ASN A 31 12.02 -2.38 -15.54
C ASN A 31 13.53 -2.67 -15.31
N GLU A 32 14.27 -2.90 -16.40
CA GLU A 32 15.70 -3.26 -16.34
C GLU A 32 16.58 -2.20 -15.63
N ASP A 33 16.33 -0.92 -15.87
CA ASP A 33 17.10 0.18 -15.25
C ASP A 33 16.96 0.14 -13.72
N ARG A 34 15.72 -0.02 -13.25
CA ARG A 34 15.37 -0.09 -11.84
C ARG A 34 15.85 -1.39 -11.20
N GLN A 35 15.78 -2.53 -11.91
CA GLN A 35 16.43 -3.76 -11.47
C GLN A 35 17.95 -3.58 -11.31
N GLY A 36 18.59 -2.80 -12.20
CA GLY A 36 20.02 -2.45 -12.11
C GLY A 36 20.34 -1.68 -10.82
N LEU A 37 19.45 -0.78 -10.37
CA LEU A 37 19.60 -0.10 -9.08
C LEU A 37 19.53 -1.08 -7.92
N TYR A 38 18.60 -2.05 -7.96
CA TYR A 38 18.41 -3.03 -6.88
C TYR A 38 19.59 -3.99 -6.75
N GLN A 39 20.33 -4.28 -7.82
CA GLN A 39 21.56 -5.09 -7.77
C GLN A 39 22.65 -4.50 -6.87
N SER A 40 22.60 -3.20 -6.56
CA SER A 40 23.52 -2.58 -5.60
C SER A 40 23.19 -2.88 -4.13
N SER A 41 21.96 -3.34 -3.85
CA SER A 41 21.53 -3.73 -2.51
C SER A 41 22.17 -5.05 -2.09
N SER A 42 22.72 -5.09 -0.87
CA SER A 42 23.19 -6.34 -0.27
C SER A 42 22.06 -7.34 0.02
N ASN A 43 20.81 -6.87 0.02
CA ASN A 43 19.62 -7.67 0.32
C ASN A 43 18.96 -8.20 -0.95
N TYR A 44 19.45 -7.83 -2.14
CA TYR A 44 18.87 -8.23 -3.42
C TYR A 44 19.78 -9.20 -4.16
N SER A 45 19.26 -10.34 -4.58
CA SER A 45 19.99 -11.34 -5.38
C SER A 45 19.03 -12.32 -6.04
N ASP A 46 19.43 -12.90 -7.17
CA ASP A 46 18.58 -13.75 -8.01
C ASP A 46 17.24 -13.10 -8.39
N HIS A 47 17.28 -11.79 -8.68
CA HIS A 47 16.11 -10.97 -9.01
C HIS A 47 15.04 -10.87 -7.90
N LYS A 48 15.42 -11.10 -6.64
CA LYS A 48 14.52 -11.03 -5.49
C LYS A 48 15.20 -10.43 -4.27
N PHE A 49 14.42 -9.80 -3.40
CA PHE A 49 14.87 -9.43 -2.07
C PHE A 49 14.89 -10.67 -1.17
N ARG A 50 15.99 -10.87 -0.43
CA ARG A 50 16.16 -11.99 0.49
C ARG A 50 15.94 -11.54 1.92
N ASN A 51 15.25 -12.38 2.68
CA ASN A 51 15.12 -12.20 4.13
C ASN A 51 16.49 -12.27 4.80
N ILE A 52 16.76 -11.36 5.74
CA ILE A 52 17.99 -11.37 6.55
C ILE A 52 18.00 -12.60 7.48
N ASP A 53 16.83 -12.96 8.02
CA ASP A 53 16.69 -14.15 8.84
C ASP A 53 16.50 -15.40 7.97
N ALA A 54 17.52 -16.26 7.96
CA ALA A 54 17.52 -17.54 7.26
C ALA A 54 16.48 -18.54 7.81
N SER A 55 15.85 -18.26 8.94
CA SER A 55 14.75 -19.07 9.49
C SER A 55 13.45 -18.92 8.70
N VAL A 56 13.32 -17.84 7.91
CA VAL A 56 12.15 -17.60 7.05
C VAL A 56 12.19 -18.51 5.83
N PRO A 57 11.17 -19.35 5.60
CA PRO A 57 11.14 -20.24 4.43
C PRO A 57 11.14 -19.41 3.14
N PRO A 58 12.04 -19.70 2.17
CA PRO A 58 12.16 -18.91 0.93
C PRO A 58 11.00 -19.12 -0.05
N ASP A 59 10.29 -20.25 0.05
CA ASP A 59 9.11 -20.55 -0.78
C ASP A 59 8.12 -21.43 0.00
N LEU A 60 6.89 -20.96 0.11
CA LEU A 60 5.74 -21.72 0.59
C LEU A 60 5.18 -22.53 -0.60
N GLY A 61 5.90 -23.57 -1.05
CA GLY A 61 5.52 -24.35 -2.24
C GLY A 61 4.01 -24.68 -2.36
N LEU A 62 3.52 -24.91 -3.59
CA LEU A 62 2.10 -24.90 -3.99
C LEU A 62 1.10 -25.51 -2.98
N SER A 63 1.41 -26.66 -2.38
CA SER A 63 0.51 -27.32 -1.41
C SER A 63 0.29 -26.49 -0.14
N LYS A 64 1.33 -25.84 0.39
CA LYS A 64 1.22 -24.95 1.55
C LYS A 64 0.47 -23.68 1.18
N THR A 65 0.75 -23.10 0.01
CA THR A 65 0.03 -21.92 -0.50
C THR A 65 -1.46 -22.21 -0.64
N LEU A 66 -1.84 -23.33 -1.27
CA LEU A 66 -3.24 -23.75 -1.37
C LEU A 66 -3.86 -24.01 0.01
N GLY A 67 -3.11 -24.60 0.94
CA GLY A 67 -3.57 -24.81 2.32
C GLY A 67 -3.83 -23.50 3.08
N ILE A 68 -2.97 -22.49 2.90
CA ILE A 68 -3.14 -21.15 3.47
C ILE A 68 -4.36 -20.47 2.84
N ALA A 69 -4.49 -20.50 1.51
CA ALA A 69 -5.64 -19.95 0.81
C ALA A 69 -6.95 -20.60 1.29
N TYR A 70 -6.98 -21.92 1.40
CA TYR A 70 -8.14 -22.64 1.93
C TYR A 70 -8.48 -22.18 3.35
N LYS A 71 -7.48 -22.08 4.24
CA LYS A 71 -7.70 -21.58 5.60
C LYS A 71 -8.20 -20.14 5.60
N PHE A 72 -7.65 -19.27 4.78
CA PHE A 72 -8.07 -17.87 4.68
C PHE A 72 -9.56 -17.74 4.34
N PHE A 73 -10.05 -18.53 3.38
CA PHE A 73 -11.46 -18.48 2.97
C PHE A 73 -12.43 -19.28 3.86
N THR A 74 -11.95 -20.27 4.63
CA THR A 74 -12.82 -21.17 5.41
C THR A 74 -12.77 -20.97 6.92
N THR A 75 -11.69 -20.37 7.44
CA THR A 75 -11.52 -20.18 8.88
C THR A 75 -12.39 -19.01 9.33
N LYS A 76 -13.40 -19.30 10.15
CA LYS A 76 -14.11 -18.26 10.88
C LYS A 76 -13.26 -17.84 12.06
N VAL A 77 -12.93 -16.54 12.13
CA VAL A 77 -12.23 -15.96 13.26
C VAL A 77 -13.25 -15.54 14.32
N PRO A 78 -13.28 -16.17 15.51
CA PRO A 78 -14.16 -15.73 16.59
C PRO A 78 -13.82 -14.29 16.97
N ASN A 79 -14.83 -13.42 17.06
CA ASN A 79 -14.65 -11.99 17.31
C ASN A 79 -13.74 -11.27 16.28
N GLY A 80 -13.67 -11.79 15.05
CA GLY A 80 -12.89 -11.17 13.94
C GLY A 80 -13.53 -9.91 13.36
N SER A 81 -14.70 -9.50 13.86
CA SER A 81 -15.36 -8.24 13.50
C SER A 81 -16.01 -7.65 14.75
N PRO A 82 -16.00 -6.32 14.90
CA PRO A 82 -16.65 -5.67 16.02
C PRO A 82 -18.17 -5.87 15.94
N SER A 83 -18.84 -5.97 17.10
CA SER A 83 -20.30 -6.14 17.16
C SER A 83 -21.09 -4.87 16.84
N HIS A 84 -20.43 -3.72 16.94
CA HIS A 84 -20.95 -2.40 16.61
C HIS A 84 -19.83 -1.58 15.97
N ASP A 85 -20.21 -0.64 15.11
CA ASP A 85 -19.26 0.28 14.50
C ASP A 85 -18.51 1.08 15.56
N LEU A 86 -17.22 1.29 15.34
CA LEU A 86 -16.43 2.14 16.22
C LEU A 86 -16.83 3.60 15.97
N GLN A 87 -17.08 4.35 17.05
CA GLN A 87 -17.38 5.77 16.93
C GLN A 87 -16.17 6.53 16.40
N VAL A 88 -16.32 7.13 15.22
CA VAL A 88 -15.27 7.94 14.60
C VAL A 88 -15.28 9.34 15.23
N GLN A 89 -14.13 9.75 15.78
CA GLN A 89 -13.95 11.12 16.25
C GLN A 89 -13.64 12.03 15.07
N LYS A 90 -14.58 12.93 14.74
CA LYS A 90 -14.39 13.90 13.66
C LYS A 90 -13.35 14.94 14.03
N VAL A 91 -12.44 15.22 13.10
CA VAL A 91 -11.39 16.22 13.26
C VAL A 91 -11.79 17.50 12.54
N ASN A 92 -11.67 18.63 13.25
CA ASN A 92 -11.87 19.93 12.64
C ASN A 92 -10.63 20.34 11.83
N LYS A 93 -10.79 20.62 10.54
CA LYS A 93 -9.69 21.08 9.66
C LYS A 93 -8.93 22.31 10.13
N LYS A 94 -9.50 23.12 11.04
CA LYS A 94 -8.80 24.25 11.65
C LYS A 94 -7.63 23.79 12.52
N ILE A 95 -7.80 22.70 13.25
CA ILE A 95 -6.79 22.14 14.16
C ILE A 95 -5.54 21.73 13.35
N LEU A 96 -5.72 21.19 12.15
CA LEU A 96 -4.62 20.80 11.25
C LEU A 96 -3.70 21.98 10.85
N LYS A 97 -4.20 23.21 10.94
CA LYS A 97 -3.45 24.42 10.58
C LYS A 97 -2.71 25.06 11.76
N GLU A 98 -2.90 24.56 12.98
CA GLU A 98 -2.23 25.08 14.17
C GLU A 98 -0.72 24.81 14.09
N GLN A 99 0.08 25.87 14.11
CA GLN A 99 1.55 25.80 14.11
C GLN A 99 2.06 25.26 15.46
N ASP A 100 3.29 24.76 15.49
CA ASP A 100 3.98 24.34 16.72
C ASP A 100 3.25 23.24 17.54
N SER A 101 2.38 22.47 16.90
CA SER A 101 1.66 21.35 17.54
C SER A 101 2.01 20.02 16.88
N THR A 102 2.35 19.03 17.70
CA THR A 102 2.44 17.63 17.27
C THR A 102 1.05 17.01 17.30
N GLN A 103 0.59 16.49 16.16
CA GLN A 103 -0.75 15.93 16.02
C GLN A 103 -0.67 14.56 15.37
N LEU A 104 -1.49 13.63 15.84
CA LEU A 104 -1.64 12.31 15.23
C LEU A 104 -3.12 12.03 15.06
N ILE A 105 -3.54 11.71 13.83
CA ILE A 105 -4.90 11.30 13.50
C ILE A 105 -4.83 9.91 12.91
N TRP A 106 -5.61 9.01 13.49
CA TRP A 106 -5.71 7.63 13.04
C TRP A 106 -6.95 7.45 12.18
N PHE A 107 -6.76 6.99 10.95
CA PHE A 107 -7.85 6.73 10.00
C PHE A 107 -8.34 5.28 10.04
N GLY A 108 -7.78 4.45 10.92
CA GLY A 108 -8.00 3.00 10.95
C GLY A 108 -6.86 2.24 10.31
N HIS A 109 -6.69 0.97 10.68
CA HIS A 109 -5.59 0.11 10.23
C HIS A 109 -4.22 0.78 10.47
N SER A 110 -3.35 0.83 9.47
CA SER A 110 -2.04 1.49 9.46
C SER A 110 -2.07 2.94 8.94
N ALA A 111 -3.26 3.50 8.63
CA ALA A 111 -3.36 4.82 8.04
C ALA A 111 -3.32 5.94 9.10
N PHE A 112 -2.29 6.78 9.03
CA PHE A 112 -2.10 7.91 9.94
C PHE A 112 -1.83 9.22 9.21
N TYR A 113 -2.35 10.32 9.76
CA TYR A 113 -1.81 11.66 9.54
C TYR A 113 -0.99 12.07 10.76
N LEU A 114 0.27 12.42 10.54
CA LEU A 114 1.20 12.91 11.53
C LEU A 114 1.60 14.34 11.17
N LYS A 115 1.37 15.27 12.11
CA LYS A 115 1.98 16.60 12.07
C LYS A 115 3.11 16.66 13.08
N MET A 116 4.33 16.94 12.63
CA MET A 116 5.50 17.07 13.48
C MET A 116 6.54 17.98 12.80
N ASN A 117 7.23 18.83 13.56
CA ASN A 117 8.23 19.79 13.04
C ASN A 117 7.71 20.57 11.82
N ASP A 118 6.47 21.05 11.91
CA ASP A 118 5.73 21.75 10.85
C ASP A 118 5.58 20.98 9.53
N LYS A 119 5.79 19.66 9.55
CA LYS A 119 5.55 18.74 8.44
C LYS A 119 4.25 18.01 8.58
N SER A 120 3.45 18.00 7.51
CA SER A 120 2.27 17.16 7.36
C SER A 120 2.64 15.87 6.65
N ILE A 121 2.57 14.75 7.35
CA ILE A 121 3.00 13.44 6.87
C ILE A 121 1.80 12.49 6.87
N LEU A 122 1.58 11.78 5.77
CA LEU A 122 0.68 10.64 5.73
C LEU A 122 1.49 9.35 5.75
N ILE A 123 1.04 8.37 6.53
CA ILE A 123 1.65 7.03 6.60
C ILE A 123 0.58 6.04 6.17
N ASP A 124 0.91 5.21 5.18
CA ASP A 124 0.04 4.16 4.60
C ASP A 124 -1.41 4.63 4.39
N PRO A 125 -1.64 5.68 3.56
CA PRO A 125 -2.94 6.31 3.43
C PRO A 125 -3.94 5.41 2.70
N MET A 126 -4.55 4.46 3.42
CA MET A 126 -5.68 3.66 2.99
C MET A 126 -6.99 4.34 3.44
N PHE A 127 -7.56 5.14 2.56
CA PHE A 127 -8.85 5.81 2.76
C PHE A 127 -10.00 5.15 2.02
N GLY A 128 -9.69 4.29 1.05
CA GLY A 128 -10.65 3.49 0.31
C GLY A 128 -11.56 2.65 1.20
N ASN A 129 -12.70 2.23 0.65
CA ASN A 129 -13.67 1.44 1.38
C ASN A 129 -13.25 -0.04 1.51
N VAL A 130 -12.40 -0.54 0.61
CA VAL A 130 -12.03 -1.96 0.52
C VAL A 130 -10.53 -2.08 0.27
N ALA A 131 -9.82 -2.87 1.09
CA ALA A 131 -8.40 -3.19 0.88
C ALA A 131 -8.23 -4.34 -0.12
N ALA A 132 -8.55 -4.11 -1.39
CA ALA A 132 -8.45 -5.12 -2.44
C ALA A 132 -8.25 -4.47 -3.82
N PRO A 133 -7.78 -5.24 -4.83
CA PRO A 133 -7.62 -4.70 -6.18
C PRO A 133 -8.93 -4.26 -6.82
N HIS A 134 -10.10 -4.65 -6.30
CA HIS A 134 -11.40 -4.21 -6.76
C HIS A 134 -12.39 -4.24 -5.59
N PRO A 135 -13.38 -3.31 -5.51
CA PRO A 135 -14.36 -3.26 -4.41
C PRO A 135 -15.20 -4.53 -4.19
N TRP A 136 -15.22 -5.47 -5.15
CA TRP A 136 -15.96 -6.74 -5.05
C TRP A 136 -15.11 -7.90 -4.52
N LEU A 137 -13.80 -7.69 -4.35
CA LEU A 137 -12.84 -8.72 -3.98
C LEU A 137 -12.41 -8.64 -2.51
N GLY A 138 -12.95 -7.69 -1.74
CA GLY A 138 -12.64 -7.53 -0.33
C GLY A 138 -13.86 -7.17 0.51
N ALA A 139 -13.66 -7.16 1.82
CA ALA A 139 -14.66 -6.69 2.76
C ALA A 139 -14.56 -5.17 2.92
N ASN A 140 -15.70 -4.53 3.18
CA ASN A 140 -15.71 -3.12 3.57
C ASN A 140 -14.94 -2.92 4.87
N ARG A 141 -14.22 -1.81 4.98
CA ARG A 141 -13.73 -1.30 6.25
C ARG A 141 -14.89 -1.17 7.25
N PHE A 142 -14.61 -1.40 8.53
CA PHE A 142 -15.65 -1.36 9.57
C PHE A 142 -16.20 0.05 9.78
N ASN A 143 -15.37 1.08 9.65
CA ASN A 143 -15.80 2.46 9.81
C ASN A 143 -16.17 3.03 8.44
N SER A 144 -17.44 3.32 8.21
CA SER A 144 -17.92 3.95 6.97
C SER A 144 -17.49 5.40 6.80
N GLU A 145 -16.99 6.01 7.87
CA GLU A 145 -16.61 7.41 7.92
C GLU A 145 -15.12 7.58 8.25
N LEU A 146 -14.49 8.59 7.65
CA LEU A 146 -13.15 9.02 8.02
C LEU A 146 -13.20 10.08 9.14
N PRO A 147 -12.14 10.21 9.95
CA PRO A 147 -12.02 11.32 10.90
C PRO A 147 -12.08 12.69 10.20
N ILE A 148 -11.54 12.78 9.00
CA ILE A 148 -11.56 13.94 8.11
C ILE A 148 -11.51 13.46 6.66
N GLU A 149 -12.19 14.15 5.75
CA GLU A 149 -12.18 13.81 4.32
C GLU A 149 -10.88 14.28 3.64
N ILE A 150 -10.50 13.61 2.54
CA ILE A 150 -9.26 13.89 1.80
C ILE A 150 -9.22 15.35 1.32
N GLU A 151 -10.36 15.89 0.89
CA GLU A 151 -10.49 17.25 0.38
C GLU A 151 -10.15 18.29 1.45
N ASP A 152 -10.47 17.99 2.72
CA ASP A 152 -10.23 18.86 3.86
C ASP A 152 -8.82 18.73 4.47
N LEU A 153 -8.02 17.75 4.03
CA LEU A 153 -6.60 17.66 4.39
C LEU A 153 -5.82 18.87 3.84
N PRO A 154 -4.82 19.39 4.60
CA PRO A 154 -3.91 20.42 4.12
C PRO A 154 -2.99 19.87 3.01
N SER A 155 -2.10 20.71 2.50
CA SER A 155 -0.94 20.23 1.74
C SER A 155 -0.15 19.22 2.57
N ILE A 156 0.31 18.16 1.93
CA ILE A 156 1.04 17.06 2.53
C ILE A 156 2.49 17.17 2.08
N ASP A 157 3.41 17.32 3.05
CA ASP A 157 4.84 17.36 2.77
C ASP A 157 5.36 16.01 2.31
N ALA A 158 4.86 14.93 2.92
CA ALA A 158 5.32 13.58 2.64
C ALA A 158 4.22 12.52 2.77
N VAL A 159 4.20 11.57 1.85
CA VAL A 159 3.54 10.27 2.03
C VAL A 159 4.62 9.23 2.25
N ILE A 160 4.48 8.41 3.30
CA ILE A 160 5.35 7.28 3.61
C ILE A 160 4.53 6.01 3.40
N ILE A 161 5.03 5.12 2.54
CA ILE A 161 4.42 3.80 2.30
C ILE A 161 5.35 2.74 2.88
N SER A 162 4.81 1.82 3.68
CA SER A 162 5.59 0.73 4.27
C SER A 162 5.78 -0.45 3.32
N HIS A 163 4.76 -0.79 2.54
CA HIS A 163 4.78 -1.87 1.54
C HIS A 163 3.58 -1.79 0.56
N ASP A 164 3.53 -2.71 -0.39
CA ASP A 164 2.65 -2.69 -1.58
C ASP A 164 1.27 -3.36 -1.41
N HIS A 165 0.91 -3.85 -0.22
CA HIS A 165 -0.41 -4.45 -0.02
C HIS A 165 -1.52 -3.42 -0.06
N TYR A 166 -2.70 -3.81 -0.57
CA TYR A 166 -3.85 -2.90 -0.76
C TYR A 166 -4.41 -2.28 0.52
N ASP A 167 -4.10 -2.83 1.70
CA ASP A 167 -4.44 -2.23 3.00
C ASP A 167 -3.44 -1.15 3.45
N HIS A 168 -2.35 -0.92 2.70
CA HIS A 168 -1.31 0.09 2.95
C HIS A 168 -1.10 1.01 1.74
N LEU A 169 -1.09 0.45 0.53
CA LEU A 169 -0.94 1.12 -0.76
C LEU A 169 -2.27 1.07 -1.52
N ASP A 170 -3.11 2.08 -1.29
CA ASP A 170 -4.43 2.19 -1.89
C ASP A 170 -4.43 3.12 -3.11
N TYR A 171 -4.76 2.56 -4.28
CA TYR A 171 -4.78 3.28 -5.56
C TYR A 171 -5.67 4.53 -5.51
N ASP A 172 -6.90 4.39 -5.04
CA ASP A 172 -7.88 5.49 -5.05
C ASP A 172 -7.42 6.63 -4.12
N SER A 173 -6.87 6.30 -2.95
CA SER A 173 -6.31 7.29 -2.03
C SER A 173 -5.13 8.03 -2.64
N ILE A 174 -4.20 7.32 -3.28
CA ILE A 174 -3.02 7.94 -3.90
C ILE A 174 -3.41 8.87 -5.04
N ILE A 175 -4.34 8.45 -5.91
CA ILE A 175 -4.85 9.31 -6.99
C ILE A 175 -5.60 10.53 -6.46
N ALA A 176 -6.38 10.39 -5.39
CA ALA A 176 -7.08 11.51 -4.76
C ALA A 176 -6.12 12.49 -4.05
N LEU A 177 -4.98 11.99 -3.57
CA LEU A 177 -3.98 12.78 -2.85
C LEU A 177 -2.94 13.45 -3.76
N LYS A 178 -2.75 12.98 -4.99
CA LYS A 178 -1.58 13.34 -5.82
C LYS A 178 -1.30 14.83 -5.95
N ASP A 179 -2.35 15.66 -6.05
CA ASP A 179 -2.21 17.12 -6.21
C ASP A 179 -1.98 17.86 -4.87
N LYS A 180 -2.07 17.16 -3.73
CA LYS A 180 -1.80 17.67 -2.38
C LYS A 180 -0.43 17.25 -1.84
N VAL A 181 0.19 16.22 -2.42
CA VAL A 181 1.42 15.61 -1.90
C VAL A 181 2.65 16.18 -2.58
N SER A 182 3.62 16.59 -1.78
CA SER A 182 4.89 17.13 -2.27
C SER A 182 5.88 16.02 -2.62
N HIS A 183 5.95 14.96 -1.80
CA HIS A 183 6.92 13.88 -1.97
C HIS A 183 6.42 12.54 -1.43
N TYR A 184 6.87 11.45 -2.03
CA TYR A 184 6.60 10.07 -1.61
C TYR A 184 7.92 9.40 -1.20
N TYR A 185 7.93 8.76 -0.03
CA TYR A 185 9.04 7.95 0.47
C TYR A 185 8.57 6.51 0.60
N VAL A 186 9.23 5.61 -0.11
CA VAL A 186 8.79 4.21 -0.23
C VAL A 186 10.00 3.26 -0.23
N PRO A 187 9.84 1.97 0.10
CA PRO A 187 10.86 0.97 -0.12
C PRO A 187 11.18 0.77 -1.60
N LEU A 188 12.35 0.23 -1.90
CA LEU A 188 12.68 -0.27 -3.24
C LEU A 188 11.56 -1.17 -3.78
N GLY A 189 11.13 -0.92 -5.02
CA GLY A 189 10.12 -1.68 -5.74
C GLY A 189 8.77 -0.99 -5.74
N VAL A 190 8.40 -0.30 -4.66
CA VAL A 190 7.03 0.25 -4.48
C VAL A 190 6.77 1.45 -5.38
N GLY A 191 7.79 2.25 -5.69
CA GLY A 191 7.66 3.46 -6.50
C GLY A 191 7.17 3.19 -7.92
N VAL A 192 7.29 1.96 -8.42
CA VAL A 192 6.89 1.60 -9.78
C VAL A 192 5.37 1.66 -9.95
N HIS A 193 4.63 1.36 -8.88
CA HIS A 193 3.18 1.45 -8.87
C HIS A 193 2.75 2.92 -8.93
N LEU A 194 3.41 3.80 -8.15
CA LEU A 194 3.11 5.23 -8.12
C LEU A 194 3.33 5.88 -9.51
N GLU A 195 4.44 5.53 -10.18
CA GLU A 195 4.72 5.99 -11.55
C GLU A 195 3.68 5.48 -12.56
N ALA A 196 3.34 4.18 -12.48
CA ALA A 196 2.41 3.54 -13.41
C ALA A 196 0.97 4.05 -13.28
N TRP A 197 0.54 4.42 -12.06
CA TRP A 197 -0.77 4.99 -11.81
C TRP A 197 -0.96 6.38 -12.41
N GLY A 198 0.15 7.08 -12.68
CA GLY A 198 0.19 8.32 -13.42
C GLY A 198 -0.15 9.57 -12.60
N GLY A 199 0.37 10.71 -13.05
CA GLY A 199 0.21 11.99 -12.35
C GLY A 199 1.11 12.16 -11.12
N ILE A 200 2.06 11.25 -10.92
CA ILE A 200 3.16 11.37 -9.96
C ILE A 200 4.45 11.28 -10.75
N GLU A 201 5.24 12.35 -10.73
CA GLU A 201 6.54 12.40 -11.40
C GLU A 201 7.56 11.57 -10.61
N SER A 202 8.46 10.87 -11.29
CA SER A 202 9.55 10.10 -10.64
C SER A 202 10.40 10.97 -9.70
N SER A 203 10.53 12.27 -9.98
CA SER A 203 11.26 13.22 -9.12
C SER A 203 10.59 13.49 -7.77
N ALA A 204 9.29 13.19 -7.65
CA ALA A 204 8.54 13.29 -6.40
C ALA A 204 8.55 11.97 -5.60
N ILE A 205 9.32 10.98 -6.04
CA ILE A 205 9.41 9.67 -5.40
C ILE A 205 10.85 9.43 -4.96
N THR A 206 11.04 8.97 -3.73
CA THR A 206 12.33 8.46 -3.24
C THR A 206 12.13 7.03 -2.76
N GLU A 207 12.76 6.10 -3.47
CA GLU A 207 12.88 4.72 -3.02
C GLU A 207 14.10 4.55 -2.12
N LEU A 208 13.94 3.84 -1.01
CA LEU A 208 14.99 3.60 -0.02
C LEU A 208 15.20 2.10 0.19
N ASP A 209 16.46 1.68 0.18
CA ASP A 209 16.87 0.37 0.69
C ASP A 209 16.94 0.39 2.22
N TRP A 210 17.00 -0.78 2.83
CA TRP A 210 17.13 -0.91 4.28
C TRP A 210 18.39 -0.21 4.79
N TRP A 211 18.22 0.50 5.89
CA TRP A 211 19.19 1.37 6.56
C TRP A 211 19.61 2.60 5.76
N GLN A 212 19.01 2.85 4.59
CA GLN A 212 19.12 4.16 3.97
C GLN A 212 18.28 5.19 4.71
N GLU A 213 18.80 6.40 4.73
CA GLU A 213 18.20 7.53 5.42
C GLU A 213 18.05 8.71 4.46
N VAL A 214 17.00 9.49 4.68
CA VAL A 214 16.75 10.73 3.95
C VAL A 214 16.19 11.79 4.89
N THR A 215 16.45 13.05 4.58
CA THR A 215 16.02 14.19 5.40
C THR A 215 14.78 14.86 4.79
N LEU A 216 13.74 15.03 5.59
CA LEU A 216 12.55 15.84 5.31
C LEU A 216 12.52 17.05 6.25
N GLY A 217 13.05 18.20 5.81
CA GLY A 217 13.23 19.36 6.68
C GLY A 217 14.15 19.01 7.86
N ASP A 218 13.65 19.07 9.09
CA ASP A 218 14.39 18.70 10.30
C ASP A 218 14.10 17.26 10.78
N ILE A 219 13.42 16.46 9.96
CA ILE A 219 13.06 15.07 10.26
C ILE A 219 13.98 14.13 9.47
N GLN A 220 14.65 13.21 10.17
CA GLN A 220 15.37 12.10 9.54
C GLN A 220 14.43 10.89 9.40
N LEU A 221 14.27 10.40 8.18
CA LEU A 221 13.53 9.19 7.87
C LEU A 221 14.54 8.07 7.60
N ALA A 222 14.38 6.93 8.28
CA ALA A 222 15.21 5.74 8.09
C ALA A 222 14.34 4.57 7.61
N CYS A 223 14.70 3.96 6.49
CA CYS A 223 14.02 2.76 5.99
C CYS A 223 14.53 1.54 6.75
N THR A 224 13.79 1.03 7.73
CA THR A 224 14.21 -0.12 8.54
C THR A 224 13.64 -1.43 8.01
N PRO A 225 14.34 -2.57 8.17
CA PRO A 225 13.83 -3.86 7.71
C PRO A 225 12.57 -4.29 8.49
N ALA A 226 11.67 -5.00 7.80
CA ALA A 226 10.51 -5.66 8.38
C ALA A 226 10.39 -7.09 7.83
N GLN A 227 9.82 -8.01 8.63
CA GLN A 227 9.55 -9.37 8.20
C GLN A 227 8.09 -9.47 7.74
N HIS A 228 7.89 -9.39 6.44
CA HIS A 228 6.58 -9.42 5.81
C HIS A 228 6.68 -10.01 4.39
N PHE A 229 5.55 -10.31 3.76
CA PHE A 229 5.53 -10.68 2.35
C PHE A 229 5.11 -9.47 1.50
N LEU A 230 5.56 -9.44 0.25
CA LEU A 230 5.20 -8.42 -0.76
C LEU A 230 4.62 -9.14 -1.97
N VAL A 231 3.93 -8.41 -2.85
CA VAL A 231 3.44 -8.95 -4.11
C VAL A 231 4.51 -8.70 -5.18
N GLU A 232 5.36 -9.70 -5.43
CA GLU A 232 6.38 -9.61 -6.49
C GLU A 232 5.74 -9.38 -7.88
N ARG A 233 6.15 -8.30 -8.56
CA ARG A 233 5.85 -8.01 -9.97
C ARG A 233 7.08 -7.49 -10.72
#